data_AF-A0A497F3B2-F1
#
_entry.id   AF-A0A497F3B2-F1
#
_cell.length_a   1.000
_cell.length_b   1.000
_cell.length_c   1.000
_cell.angle_alpha   90.00
_cell.angle_beta   90.00
_cell.angle_gamma   90.00
#
_symmetry.space_group_name_H-M   'P 1'
#
loop_
_entity.id
_entity.type
_entity.pdbx_description
1 polymer ?
#
loop_
_entity_poly.entity_id
_entity_poly.type
_entity_poly.pdbx_seq_one_letter_code
_entity_poly.pdbx_strand_id
1 'polypeptide(L)'
;MERSTYKCVYCGKEGKSEICEKCLSERDVERIKRETLFKIEGPMPLNVFRKFLLVAIARNLPSIMNEYFSGKNLFPEIEGRIKIHAAQREIIGSFEIKSGEIVDIIIAEKIEKITYKSRSKLSTLRWRAIYGDKGEIKGVATAWTLKNLLVAGANFNALTIRPVIISKE
;
A
#
# COMPACT_ATOMS: atom_id res chain seq x y z
N MET A 1 27.28 -18.89 15.88
CA MET A 1 26.64 -17.80 15.11
C MET A 1 25.17 -18.17 14.92
N GLU A 2 24.27 -17.53 15.67
CA GLU A 2 22.83 -17.69 15.45
C GLU A 2 22.52 -17.24 14.02
N ARG A 3 22.00 -18.16 13.18
CA ARG A 3 21.52 -17.80 11.85
C ARG A 3 20.22 -17.03 12.05
N SER A 4 20.29 -15.69 12.02
CA SER A 4 19.11 -14.84 12.00
C SER A 4 18.19 -15.27 10.85
N THR A 5 17.07 -15.90 11.17
CA THR A 5 16.01 -16.20 10.21
C THR A 5 15.14 -14.98 10.02
N TYR A 6 15.10 -14.46 8.80
CA TYR A 6 14.31 -13.29 8.41
C TYR A 6 13.00 -13.73 7.75
N LYS A 7 11.93 -12.95 7.93
CA LYS A 7 10.68 -13.10 7.17
C LYS A 7 10.68 -12.14 5.99
N CYS A 8 10.50 -12.68 4.79
CA CYS A 8 10.44 -11.89 3.56
C CYS A 8 9.33 -10.82 3.62
N VAL A 9 9.66 -9.56 3.34
CA VAL A 9 8.71 -8.44 3.43
C VAL A 9 7.57 -8.50 2.41
N TYR A 10 7.70 -9.30 1.35
CA TYR A 10 6.68 -9.44 0.31
C TYR A 10 5.81 -10.69 0.47
N CYS A 11 6.40 -11.85 0.76
CA CYS A 11 5.67 -13.13 0.82
C CYS A 11 5.60 -13.75 2.22
N GLY A 12 6.31 -13.20 3.21
CA GLY A 12 6.30 -13.70 4.59
C GLY A 12 7.09 -14.99 4.83
N LYS A 13 7.64 -15.62 3.77
CA LYS A 13 8.47 -16.83 3.90
C LYS A 13 9.73 -16.54 4.70
N GLU A 14 10.11 -17.50 5.54
CA GLU A 14 11.35 -17.45 6.30
C GLU A 14 12.55 -17.75 5.40
N GLY A 15 13.66 -17.07 5.64
CA GLY A 15 14.86 -17.19 4.82
C GLY A 15 16.05 -16.44 5.42
N LYS A 16 17.12 -16.35 4.63
CA LYS A 16 18.39 -15.73 5.04
C LYS A 16 18.42 -14.20 4.89
N SER A 17 17.41 -13.61 4.28
CA SER A 17 17.31 -12.18 3.95
C SER A 17 15.88 -11.66 4.12
N GLU A 18 15.74 -10.34 4.24
CA GLU A 18 14.42 -9.71 4.33
C GLU A 18 13.64 -9.71 3.00
N ILE A 19 14.29 -10.09 1.88
CA ILE A 19 13.65 -10.29 0.57
C ILE A 19 14.16 -11.63 0.01
N CYS A 20 13.27 -12.62 -0.14
CA CYS A 20 13.66 -13.90 -0.71
C CYS A 20 13.94 -13.80 -2.22
N GLU A 21 14.77 -14.72 -2.74
CA GLU A 21 15.20 -14.76 -4.14
C GLU A 21 14.03 -14.72 -5.12
N LYS A 22 12.96 -15.49 -4.87
CA LYS A 22 11.76 -15.47 -5.71
C LYS A 22 11.11 -14.09 -5.77
N CYS A 23 10.99 -13.39 -4.64
CA CYS A 23 10.40 -12.05 -4.64
C CYS A 23 11.34 -11.01 -5.26
N LEU A 24 12.65 -11.24 -5.18
CA LEU A 24 13.64 -10.40 -5.82
C LEU A 24 13.58 -10.55 -7.35
N SER A 25 13.48 -11.79 -7.87
CA SER A 25 13.42 -12.08 -9.31
C SER A 25 12.15 -11.57 -10.00
N GLU A 26 11.05 -11.41 -9.26
CA GLU A 26 9.79 -10.86 -9.77
C GLU A 26 9.80 -9.30 -9.83
N ARG A 27 10.92 -8.67 -9.48
CA ARG A 27 11.06 -7.20 -9.35
C ARG A 27 12.32 -6.71 -10.05
N ASP A 28 12.35 -5.40 -10.28
CA ASP A 28 13.52 -4.71 -10.80
C ASP A 28 14.60 -4.62 -9.72
N VAL A 29 15.56 -5.54 -9.77
CA VAL A 29 16.64 -5.68 -8.79
C VAL A 29 17.57 -4.47 -8.80
N GLU A 30 17.89 -3.94 -9.98
CA GLU A 30 18.73 -2.75 -10.14
C GLU A 30 18.09 -1.54 -9.46
N ARG A 31 16.78 -1.40 -9.61
CA ARG A 31 16.02 -0.36 -8.93
C ARG A 31 15.96 -0.57 -7.42
N ILE A 32 15.76 -1.80 -6.95
CA ILE A 32 15.78 -2.13 -5.51
C ILE A 32 17.13 -1.80 -4.88
N LYS A 33 18.24 -2.03 -5.58
CA LYS A 33 19.59 -1.69 -5.08
C LYS A 33 19.81 -0.17 -4.94
N ARG A 34 19.11 0.64 -5.76
CA ARG A 34 19.23 2.11 -5.76
C ARG A 34 18.21 2.80 -4.86
N GLU A 35 17.07 2.16 -4.58
CA GLU A 35 16.02 2.70 -3.72
C GLU A 35 16.08 2.10 -2.31
N THR A 36 16.04 2.95 -1.28
CA THR A 36 15.81 2.47 0.08
C THR A 36 14.35 2.06 0.27
N LEU A 37 14.13 0.79 0.59
CA LEU A 37 12.84 0.27 1.00
C LEU A 37 12.70 0.37 2.51
N PHE A 38 11.47 0.62 2.97
CA PHE A 38 11.13 0.74 4.38
C PHE A 38 10.04 -0.25 4.73
N LYS A 39 10.27 -1.04 5.78
CA LYS A 39 9.21 -1.79 6.44
C LYS A 39 8.41 -0.83 7.31
N ILE A 40 7.08 -0.87 7.15
CA ILE A 40 6.15 -0.03 7.91
C ILE A 40 5.19 -0.93 8.67
N GLU A 41 4.94 -0.61 9.93
CA GLU A 41 3.92 -1.25 10.76
C GLU A 41 3.39 -0.26 11.80
N GLY A 42 2.08 -0.22 12.01
CA GLY A 42 1.50 0.59 13.09
C GLY A 42 0.04 0.98 12.87
N PRO A 43 -0.58 1.65 13.85
CA PRO A 43 -1.95 2.14 13.74
C PRO A 43 -2.12 3.14 12.60
N MET A 44 -3.20 2.98 11.84
CA MET A 44 -3.59 3.91 10.78
C MET A 44 -5.11 3.97 10.65
N PRO A 45 -5.71 5.16 10.74
CA PRO A 45 -7.13 5.34 10.43
C PRO A 45 -7.48 4.99 8.99
N LEU A 46 -8.66 4.40 8.76
CA LEU A 46 -9.15 4.01 7.44
C LEU A 46 -9.20 5.21 6.47
N ASN A 47 -9.68 6.36 6.95
CA ASN A 47 -9.78 7.57 6.14
C ASN A 47 -8.41 8.08 5.64
N VAL A 48 -7.34 7.94 6.45
CA VAL A 48 -5.97 8.28 6.05
C VAL A 48 -5.48 7.32 4.98
N PHE A 49 -5.69 6.01 5.18
CA PHE A 49 -5.29 5.01 4.18
C PHE A 49 -6.06 5.18 2.86
N ARG A 50 -7.35 5.49 2.93
CA ARG A 50 -8.19 5.82 1.77
C ARG A 50 -7.67 7.03 1.00
N LYS A 51 -7.36 8.13 1.69
CA LYS A 51 -6.75 9.33 1.08
C LYS A 51 -5.42 8.96 0.41
N PHE A 52 -4.62 8.10 1.03
CA PHE A 52 -3.37 7.62 0.44
C PHE A 52 -3.59 6.88 -0.88
N LEU A 53 -4.59 6.00 -0.99
CA LEU A 53 -4.88 5.30 -2.25
C LEU A 53 -5.21 6.29 -3.36
N LEU A 54 -6.06 7.28 -3.06
CA LEU A 54 -6.43 8.32 -4.02
C LEU A 54 -5.22 9.18 -4.43
N VAL A 55 -4.37 9.60 -3.47
CA VAL A 55 -3.11 10.32 -3.77
C VAL A 55 -2.17 9.47 -4.64
N ALA A 56 -2.12 8.17 -4.42
CA ALA A 56 -1.27 7.26 -5.16
C ALA A 56 -1.73 7.02 -6.62
N ILE A 57 -3.01 7.24 -6.92
CA ILE A 57 -3.63 7.02 -8.25
C ILE A 57 -3.82 8.34 -9.01
N ALA A 58 -4.36 9.36 -8.33
CA ALA A 58 -4.93 10.55 -8.93
C ALA A 58 -4.06 11.81 -8.77
N ARG A 59 -2.76 11.67 -8.49
CA ARG A 59 -1.84 12.81 -8.28
C ARG A 59 -1.88 13.86 -9.41
N ASN A 60 -2.23 13.44 -10.62
CA ASN A 60 -2.32 14.29 -11.82
C ASN A 60 -3.76 14.49 -12.32
N LEU A 61 -4.78 14.14 -11.53
CA LEU A 61 -6.20 14.23 -11.88
C LEU A 61 -6.97 14.98 -10.77
N PRO A 62 -6.86 16.32 -10.70
CA PRO A 62 -7.48 17.12 -9.64
C PRO A 62 -9.01 17.01 -9.60
N SER A 63 -9.66 16.84 -10.76
CA SER A 63 -11.12 16.66 -10.86
C SER A 63 -11.61 15.45 -10.08
N ILE A 64 -10.92 14.32 -10.22
CA ILE A 64 -11.20 13.06 -9.49
C ILE A 64 -10.96 13.24 -7.99
N MET A 65 -9.98 14.05 -7.58
CA MET A 65 -9.79 14.28 -6.16
C MET A 65 -10.98 15.02 -5.52
N ASN A 66 -11.55 16.02 -6.17
CA ASN A 66 -12.66 16.77 -5.57
C ASN A 66 -13.97 15.95 -5.53
N GLU A 67 -14.25 15.20 -6.58
CA GLU A 67 -15.47 14.39 -6.71
C GLU A 67 -15.47 13.22 -5.71
N TYR A 68 -14.37 12.49 -5.60
CA TYR A 68 -14.33 11.24 -4.82
C TYR A 68 -13.76 11.38 -3.40
N PHE A 69 -13.09 12.48 -3.04
CA PHE A 69 -12.69 12.72 -1.63
C PHE A 69 -13.85 13.15 -0.74
N SER A 70 -14.92 13.70 -1.31
CA SER A 70 -16.07 14.24 -0.58
C SER A 70 -17.02 13.14 -0.10
N GLY A 71 -17.16 12.05 -0.87
CA GLY A 71 -17.98 10.89 -0.50
C GLY A 71 -17.39 10.11 0.68
N LYS A 72 -18.20 9.89 1.73
CA LYS A 72 -17.90 8.85 2.74
C LYS A 72 -18.00 7.48 2.04
N ASN A 73 -17.14 6.54 2.43
CA ASN A 73 -17.17 5.14 1.98
C ASN A 73 -16.84 4.85 0.49
N LEU A 74 -16.30 5.83 -0.26
CA LEU A 74 -15.81 5.59 -1.62
C LEU A 74 -14.33 5.18 -1.62
N PHE A 75 -14.00 4.11 -2.34
CA PHE A 75 -12.65 3.59 -2.45
C PHE A 75 -12.29 3.33 -3.91
N PRO A 76 -11.05 3.57 -4.33
CA PRO A 76 -10.59 3.12 -5.63
C PRO A 76 -10.15 1.65 -5.56
N GLU A 77 -10.52 0.87 -6.57
CA GLU A 77 -10.05 -0.49 -6.81
C GLU A 77 -9.36 -0.56 -8.19
N ILE A 78 -8.25 -1.29 -8.27
CA ILE A 78 -7.49 -1.48 -9.53
C ILE A 78 -7.05 -2.93 -9.55
N GLU A 79 -7.42 -3.65 -10.60
CA GLU A 79 -7.11 -5.08 -10.71
C GLU A 79 -5.62 -5.37 -10.47
N GLY A 80 -5.35 -6.37 -9.62
CA GLY A 80 -4.00 -6.79 -9.27
C GLY A 80 -3.19 -5.83 -8.37
N ARG A 81 -3.66 -4.58 -8.17
CA ARG A 81 -2.94 -3.54 -7.43
C ARG A 81 -3.64 -3.07 -6.18
N ILE A 82 -4.90 -2.72 -6.27
CA ILE A 82 -5.68 -2.23 -5.13
C ILE A 82 -6.88 -3.15 -4.99
N LYS A 83 -7.12 -3.67 -3.78
CA LYS A 83 -8.24 -4.55 -3.51
C LYS A 83 -8.84 -4.23 -2.16
N ILE A 84 -10.15 -4.01 -2.14
CA ILE A 84 -10.92 -3.70 -0.95
C ILE A 84 -11.68 -4.95 -0.52
N HIS A 85 -11.49 -5.37 0.73
CA HIS A 85 -12.26 -6.45 1.36
C HIS A 85 -13.22 -5.83 2.37
N ALA A 86 -14.50 -5.98 2.11
CA ALA A 86 -15.59 -5.36 2.83
C ALA A 86 -16.81 -6.28 2.82
N ALA A 87 -17.69 -6.16 3.82
CA ALA A 87 -18.92 -6.97 3.88
C ALA A 87 -19.92 -6.59 2.79
N GLN A 88 -19.96 -5.30 2.42
CA GLN A 88 -20.79 -4.77 1.35
C GLN A 88 -19.91 -3.97 0.41
N ARG A 89 -20.00 -4.25 -0.90
CA ARG A 89 -19.35 -3.46 -1.94
C ARG A 89 -20.18 -3.41 -3.20
N GLU A 90 -20.17 -2.26 -3.86
CA GLU A 90 -20.78 -2.04 -5.16
C GLU A 90 -19.90 -1.10 -5.98
N ILE A 91 -19.71 -1.42 -7.27
CA ILE A 91 -19.01 -0.53 -8.22
C ILE A 91 -20.03 0.49 -8.71
N ILE A 92 -19.75 1.77 -8.52
CA ILE A 92 -20.64 2.86 -8.93
C ILE A 92 -20.16 3.58 -10.19
N GLY A 93 -18.95 3.27 -10.65
CA GLY A 93 -18.37 3.82 -11.87
C GLY A 93 -16.92 3.40 -12.05
N SER A 94 -16.40 3.62 -13.25
CA SER A 94 -15.02 3.28 -13.60
C SER A 94 -14.45 4.32 -14.55
N PHE A 95 -13.13 4.53 -14.51
CA PHE A 95 -12.42 5.37 -15.47
C PHE A 95 -11.02 4.83 -15.73
N GLU A 96 -10.46 5.19 -16.88
CA GLU A 96 -9.10 4.83 -17.25
C GLU A 96 -8.12 5.95 -16.85
N ILE A 97 -6.99 5.58 -16.22
CA ILE A 97 -5.89 6.51 -15.96
C ILE A 97 -4.84 6.44 -17.07
N LYS A 98 -3.97 7.46 -17.16
CA LYS A 98 -2.92 7.57 -18.20
C LYS A 98 -2.02 6.34 -18.39
N SER A 99 -1.94 5.46 -17.40
CA SER A 99 -1.20 4.19 -17.50
C SER A 99 -1.92 3.08 -18.26
N GLY A 100 -3.18 3.30 -18.68
CA GLY A 100 -4.05 2.28 -19.27
C GLY A 100 -4.77 1.40 -18.25
N GLU A 101 -4.61 1.70 -16.96
CA GLU A 101 -5.26 0.94 -15.89
C GLU A 101 -6.68 1.47 -15.66
N ILE A 102 -7.63 0.55 -15.51
CA ILE A 102 -9.00 0.88 -15.11
C ILE A 102 -9.04 1.03 -13.59
N VAL A 103 -9.64 2.13 -13.14
CA VAL A 103 -9.91 2.43 -11.75
C VAL A 103 -11.41 2.33 -11.52
N ASP A 104 -11.83 1.31 -10.78
CA ASP A 104 -13.20 1.18 -10.33
C ASP A 104 -13.39 2.00 -9.06
N ILE A 105 -14.43 2.83 -9.02
CA ILE A 105 -14.87 3.48 -7.80
C ILE A 105 -15.92 2.61 -7.16
N ILE A 106 -15.60 2.13 -5.97
CA ILE A 106 -16.49 1.29 -5.19
C ILE A 106 -17.02 2.06 -4.00
N ILE A 107 -18.31 1.91 -3.73
CA ILE A 107 -18.87 2.18 -2.41
C ILE A 107 -18.71 0.91 -1.58
N ALA A 108 -18.14 1.03 -0.38
CA ALA A 108 -17.88 -0.13 0.47
C ALA A 108 -18.08 0.16 1.95
N GLU A 109 -18.76 -0.76 2.65
CA GLU A 109 -19.06 -0.65 4.07
C GLU A 109 -18.49 -1.83 4.86
N LYS A 110 -18.20 -1.58 6.15
CA LYS A 110 -17.57 -2.56 7.05
C LYS A 110 -16.28 -3.11 6.42
N ILE A 111 -15.35 -2.21 6.12
CA ILE A 111 -14.05 -2.57 5.52
C ILE A 111 -13.26 -3.41 6.53
N GLU A 112 -12.87 -4.61 6.12
CA GLU A 112 -12.06 -5.51 6.96
C GLU A 112 -10.58 -5.37 6.63
N LYS A 113 -10.26 -5.19 5.34
CA LYS A 113 -8.88 -5.16 4.85
C LYS A 113 -8.79 -4.45 3.52
N ILE A 114 -7.71 -3.71 3.31
CA ILE A 114 -7.35 -3.17 2.01
C ILE A 114 -5.94 -3.61 1.66
N THR A 115 -5.71 -4.01 0.41
CA THR A 115 -4.37 -4.28 -0.12
C THR A 115 -4.02 -3.29 -1.21
N TYR A 116 -2.79 -2.78 -1.17
CA TYR A 116 -2.21 -1.89 -2.17
C TYR A 116 -0.87 -2.45 -2.66
N LYS A 117 -0.64 -2.38 -3.96
CA LYS A 117 0.63 -2.63 -4.63
C LYS A 117 0.93 -1.48 -5.59
N SER A 118 2.14 -0.95 -5.53
CA SER A 118 2.60 0.01 -6.54
C SER A 118 2.74 -0.69 -7.90
N ARG A 119 2.67 0.09 -8.99
CA ARG A 119 2.90 -0.42 -10.35
C ARG A 119 4.28 -1.08 -10.48
N SER A 120 5.29 -0.51 -9.81
CA SER A 120 6.65 -1.06 -9.74
C SER A 120 6.78 -2.32 -8.87
N LYS A 121 5.72 -2.71 -8.14
CA LYS A 121 5.69 -3.81 -7.16
C LYS A 121 6.67 -3.69 -6.00
N LEU A 122 7.37 -2.55 -5.87
CA LEU A 122 8.32 -2.27 -4.79
C LEU A 122 7.61 -1.90 -3.48
N SER A 123 6.46 -1.26 -3.57
CA SER A 123 5.62 -0.99 -2.40
C SER A 123 4.47 -1.97 -2.37
N THR A 124 4.25 -2.59 -1.22
CA THR A 124 3.08 -3.41 -0.93
C THR A 124 2.62 -3.07 0.47
N LEU A 125 1.42 -2.53 0.58
CA LEU A 125 0.83 -2.12 1.86
C LEU A 125 -0.49 -2.85 2.07
N ARG A 126 -0.76 -3.18 3.32
CA ARG A 126 -2.02 -3.76 3.75
C ARG A 126 -2.54 -2.92 4.90
N TRP A 127 -3.79 -2.51 4.81
CA TRP A 127 -4.54 -1.99 5.94
C TRP A 127 -5.49 -3.08 6.43
N ARG A 128 -5.66 -3.20 7.76
CA ARG A 128 -6.60 -4.14 8.37
C ARG A 128 -7.38 -3.45 9.48
N ALA A 129 -8.68 -3.70 9.55
CA ALA A 129 -9.51 -3.20 10.62
C ALA A 129 -9.16 -3.85 11.95
N ILE A 130 -9.14 -3.04 13.00
CA ILE A 130 -9.09 -3.47 14.40
C ILE A 130 -10.50 -3.26 15.00
N TYR A 131 -11.05 -2.06 14.84
CA TYR A 131 -12.41 -1.73 15.27
C TYR A 131 -12.94 -0.50 14.52
N GLY A 132 -14.04 -0.66 13.78
CA GLY A 132 -14.60 0.40 12.93
C GLY A 132 -13.55 0.98 11.98
N ASP A 133 -13.39 2.30 11.98
CA ASP A 133 -12.42 3.01 11.14
C ASP A 133 -10.99 3.00 11.71
N LYS A 134 -10.77 2.39 12.87
CA LYS A 134 -9.43 2.19 13.44
C LYS A 134 -8.85 0.90 12.89
N GLY A 135 -7.67 1.00 12.29
CA GLY A 135 -6.95 -0.15 11.78
C GLY A 135 -5.45 -0.02 11.96
N GLU A 136 -4.75 -0.96 11.35
CA GLU A 136 -3.30 -1.02 11.27
C GLU A 136 -2.86 -1.08 9.82
N ILE A 137 -1.73 -0.43 9.52
CA ILE A 137 -1.00 -0.58 8.28
C ILE A 137 0.18 -1.52 8.49
N LYS A 138 0.46 -2.38 7.52
CA LYS A 138 1.65 -3.21 7.48
C LYS A 138 2.14 -3.38 6.05
N GLY A 139 3.46 -3.35 5.85
CA GLY A 139 4.04 -3.72 4.57
C GLY A 139 5.40 -3.10 4.30
N VAL A 140 5.69 -2.90 3.02
CA VAL A 140 6.92 -2.31 2.51
C VAL A 140 6.60 -1.12 1.62
N ALA A 141 7.40 -0.07 1.73
CA ALA A 141 7.24 1.16 1.00
C ALA A 141 8.58 1.70 0.52
N THR A 142 8.56 2.31 -0.65
CA THR A 142 9.62 3.23 -1.10
C THR A 142 9.51 4.58 -0.38
N ALA A 143 10.58 5.39 -0.41
CA ALA A 143 10.53 6.78 0.07
C ALA A 143 9.39 7.59 -0.56
N TRP A 144 9.08 7.33 -1.83
CA TRP A 144 7.95 7.97 -2.52
C TRP A 144 6.59 7.59 -1.92
N THR A 145 6.45 6.32 -1.54
CA THR A 145 5.22 5.82 -0.92
C THR A 145 5.04 6.41 0.47
N LEU A 146 6.13 6.57 1.23
CA LEU A 146 6.13 7.32 2.48
C LEU A 146 5.69 8.77 2.26
N LYS A 147 6.24 9.47 1.26
CA LYS A 147 5.80 10.84 0.92
C LYS A 147 4.29 10.90 0.67
N ASN A 148 3.72 9.94 -0.07
CA ASN A 148 2.28 9.90 -0.34
C ASN A 148 1.45 9.63 0.92
N LEU A 149 1.92 8.77 1.83
CA LEU A 149 1.28 8.54 3.13
C LEU A 149 1.28 9.82 3.97
N LEU A 150 2.40 10.55 4.00
CA LEU A 150 2.49 11.83 4.71
C LEU A 150 1.52 12.86 4.14
N VAL A 151 1.45 12.99 2.80
CA VAL A 151 0.48 13.88 2.12
C VAL A 151 -0.97 13.51 2.45
N ALA A 152 -1.26 12.22 2.63
CA ALA A 152 -2.58 11.74 3.04
C ALA A 152 -2.91 12.00 4.52
N GLY A 153 -1.95 12.50 5.30
CA GLY A 153 -2.11 12.80 6.73
C GLY A 153 -1.66 11.68 7.68
N ALA A 154 -0.80 10.76 7.22
CA ALA A 154 -0.25 9.73 8.10
C ALA A 154 0.68 10.35 9.18
N ASN A 155 0.44 10.01 10.45
CA ASN A 155 1.30 10.39 11.55
C ASN A 155 2.46 9.38 11.69
N PHE A 156 3.64 9.73 11.19
CA PHE A 156 4.80 8.83 11.22
C PHE A 156 5.33 8.57 12.64
N ASN A 157 5.08 9.47 13.60
CA ASN A 157 5.44 9.23 14.99
C ASN A 157 4.66 8.08 15.63
N ALA A 158 3.50 7.72 15.05
CA ALA A 158 2.70 6.59 15.47
C ALA A 158 3.06 5.28 14.73
N LEU A 159 4.01 5.31 13.78
CA LEU A 159 4.38 4.16 12.96
C LEU A 159 5.80 3.70 13.30
N THR A 160 6.00 2.39 13.29
CA THR A 160 7.33 1.80 13.22
C THR A 160 7.76 1.79 11.77
N ILE A 161 8.76 2.59 11.42
CA ILE A 161 9.35 2.68 10.08
C ILE A 161 10.83 2.34 10.20
N ARG A 162 11.27 1.28 9.51
CA ARG A 162 12.68 0.91 9.47
C ARG A 162 13.14 0.56 8.07
N PRO A 163 14.40 0.84 7.70
CA PRO A 163 14.93 0.39 6.42
C PRO A 163 14.89 -1.14 6.34
N VAL A 164 14.64 -1.64 5.13
CA VAL A 164 14.78 -3.06 4.79
C VAL A 164 16.25 -3.32 4.52
N ILE A 165 16.81 -4.31 5.22
CA ILE A 165 18.20 -4.71 5.03
C ILE A 165 18.24 -5.67 3.84
N ILE A 166 18.62 -5.13 2.69
CA ILE A 166 19.02 -5.95 1.55
C ILE A 166 20.46 -6.35 1.86
N SER A 167 20.70 -7.63 2.15
CA SER A 167 22.05 -8.15 2.33
C SER A 167 22.87 -7.74 1.11
N LYS A 168 23.81 -6.81 1.33
CA LYS A 168 24.89 -6.55 0.38
C LYS A 168 25.76 -7.80 0.43
N GLU A 169 25.91 -8.46 -0.71
CA GLU A 169 27.05 -9.34 -0.93
C GLU A 169 28.35 -8.58 -0.69
#